data_AF-U2UW54-F1
#
_entry.id   AF-U2UW54-F1
#
_cell.length_a   1.000
_cell.length_b   1.000
_cell.length_c   1.000
_cell.angle_alpha   90.00
_cell.angle_beta   90.00
_cell.angle_gamma   90.00
#
_symmetry.space_group_name_H-M   'P 1'
#
loop_
_entity.id
_entity.type
_entity.pdbx_description
1 polymer ?
#
loop_
_entity_poly.entity_id
_entity_poly.type
_entity_poly.pdbx_seq_one_letter_code
_entity_poly.pdbx_strand_id
1 'polypeptide(L)' 'MEKNEKLLRYSMQLAYLHTLLSAKLITESEYSRIKKKLQKDYKVPSDILADFESRDVR' A
#
# COMPACT_ATOMS: atom_id res chain seq x y z
N MET A 1 14.26 0.84 15.63
CA MET A 1 13.05 1.69 15.71
C MET A 1 12.58 2.20 14.35
N GLU A 2 13.46 2.49 13.37
CA GLU A 2 13.06 3.01 12.03
C GLU A 2 12.23 2.08 11.12
N LYS A 3 12.37 0.75 11.23
CA LYS A 3 11.62 -0.20 10.38
C LYS A 3 10.11 -0.15 10.64
N ASN A 4 9.70 0.02 11.90
CA ASN A 4 8.28 0.12 12.25
C ASN A 4 7.66 1.42 11.73
N GLU A 5 8.39 2.53 11.77
CA GLU A 5 7.88 3.81 11.29
C GLU A 5 7.67 3.81 9.77
N LYS A 6 8.59 3.20 9.01
CA LYS A 6 8.43 3.02 7.56
C LYS A 6 7.21 2.15 7.22
N LEU A 7 6.96 1.08 7.98
CA LEU A 7 5.79 0.23 7.80
C LEU A 7 4.48 0.95 8.15
N LEU A 8 4.46 1.75 9.22
CA LEU A 8 3.30 2.56 9.59
C LEU A 8 2.98 3.58 8.50
N ARG A 9 3.99 4.28 7.97
CA ARG A 9 3.83 5.24 6.85
C ARG A 9 3.31 4.55 5.59
N TYR A 10 3.84 3.37 5.27
CA TYR A 10 3.40 2.56 4.13
C TYR A 10 1.92 2.15 4.26
N SER A 11 1.53 1.59 5.41
CA SER A 11 0.15 1.20 5.69
C SER A 11 -0.83 2.38 5.56
N MET A 12 -0.46 3.53 6.14
CA MET A 12 -1.26 4.74 6.07
C MET A 12 -1.41 5.26 4.63
N GLN A 13 -0.33 5.26 3.83
CA GLN A 13 -0.38 5.65 2.42
C GLN A 13 -1.23 4.71 1.57
N LEU A 14 -1.20 3.41 1.87
CA LEU A 14 -2.05 2.44 1.20
C LEU A 14 -3.53 2.69 1.52
N ALA A 15 -3.86 2.95 2.78
CA ALA A 15 -5.23 3.30 3.20
C ALA A 15 -5.74 4.56 2.49
N TYR A 16 -4.91 5.61 2.39
CA TYR A 16 -5.28 6.81 1.62
C TYR A 16 -5.50 6.50 0.14
N LEU A 17 -4.65 5.66 -0.45
CA LEU A 17 -4.79 5.25 -1.85
C LEU A 17 -6.12 4.50 -2.10
N HIS A 18 -6.53 3.63 -1.18
CA HIS A 18 -7.84 2.97 -1.22
C HIS A 18 -8.99 3.96 -1.07
N THR A 19 -8.88 4.93 -0.16
CA THR A 19 -9.91 5.97 0.01
C THR A 19 -10.08 6.80 -1.27
N LEU A 20 -8.98 7.17 -1.94
CA LEU A 20 -9.03 7.89 -3.21
C LEU A 20 -9.72 7.08 -4.31
N LEU A 21 -9.45 5.77 -4.38
CA LEU A 21 -10.11 4.88 -5.33
C LEU A 21 -11.60 4.74 -5.03
N SER A 22 -11.97 4.54 -3.76
CA SER A 22 -13.36 4.44 -3.30
C SER A 22 -14.14 5.74 -3.57
N ALA A 23 -13.50 6.89 -3.39
CA ALA A 23 -14.04 8.20 -3.75
C ALA A 23 -14.05 8.47 -5.27
N LYS A 24 -13.59 7.53 -6.11
CA LYS A 24 -13.45 7.64 -7.56
C LYS A 24 -12.61 8.86 -8.01
N LEU A 25 -11.70 9.32 -7.16
CA LEU A 25 -10.77 10.41 -7.47
C LEU A 25 -9.57 9.94 -8.29
N ILE A 26 -9.33 8.63 -8.32
CA ILE A 26 -8.32 7.96 -9.14
C ILE A 26 -8.93 6.74 -9.82
N THR A 27 -8.32 6.32 -10.92
CA THR A 27 -8.68 5.09 -11.64
C THR A 27 -7.95 3.86 -11.09
N GLU A 28 -8.46 2.66 -11.37
CA GLU A 28 -7.77 1.40 -11.01
C GLU A 28 -6.35 1.30 -11.61
N SER A 29 -6.17 1.84 -12.82
CA SER A 29 -4.87 1.92 -13.49
C SER A 29 -3.88 2.79 -12.72
N GLU A 30 -4.33 3.93 -12.21
CA GLU A 30 -3.52 4.84 -11.38
C GLU A 30 -3.24 4.23 -10.01
N TYR A 31 -4.25 3.63 -9.38
CA TYR A 31 -4.10 2.88 -8.14
C TYR A 31 -2.99 1.83 -8.26
N SER A 32 -3.01 1.00 -9.32
CA SER A 32 -2.00 -0.05 -9.55
C SER A 32 -0.59 0.53 -9.75
N ARG A 33 -0.47 1.64 -10.50
CA ARG A 33 0.81 2.32 -10.72
C ARG A 33 1.38 2.89 -9.42
N ILE A 34 0.55 3.55 -8.61
CA ILE A 34 0.98 4.16 -7.34
C ILE A 34 1.33 3.07 -6.33
N LYS A 35 0.53 2.01 -6.23
CA LYS A 35 0.79 0.85 -5.37
C LYS A 35 2.14 0.21 -5.69
N LYS A 36 2.45 -0.06 -6.97
CA LYS A 36 3.77 -0.60 -7.38
C LYS A 36 4.92 0.33 -7.02
N LYS A 37 4.72 1.64 -7.15
CA LYS A 37 5.74 2.63 -6.77
C LYS A 37 5.99 2.64 -5.26
N LEU A 38 4.93 2.63 -4.45
CA LEU A 38 5.01 2.54 -2.99
C LEU A 38 5.74 1.27 -2.54
N GLN A 39 5.40 0.11 -3.11
CA GLN A 39 6.08 -1.15 -2.79
C GLN A 39 7.59 -1.07 -3.06
N LYS A 40 8.00 -0.43 -4.17
CA LYS A 40 9.40 -0.23 -4.54
C LYS A 40 10.11 0.78 -3.63
N ASP A 41 9.49 1.91 -3.31
CA ASP A 41 10.07 2.97 -2.49
C ASP A 41 10.31 2.51 -1.04
N TYR A 42 9.38 1.74 -0.49
CA TYR A 42 9.52 1.23 0.87
C TYR A 42 10.39 -0.02 0.98
N LYS A 43 10.83 -0.59 -0.16
CA LYS A 43 11.55 -1.89 -0.23
C LYS A 43 10.91 -2.93 0.68
N VAL A 44 9.58 -2.99 0.69
CA VAL A 44 8.84 -3.84 1.62
C VAL A 44 9.25 -5.29 1.32
N PRO A 45 9.81 -6.02 2.31
CA PRO A 45 10.10 -7.44 2.15
C PRO A 45 8.82 -8.17 1.72
N SER A 46 8.93 -9.03 0.71
CA SER A 46 7.82 -9.79 0.15
C SER A 46 7.01 -10.54 1.22
N ASP A 47 7.65 -10.95 2.31
CA ASP A 47 7.02 -11.60 3.47
C ASP A 47 5.99 -10.72 4.20
N ILE A 48 6.20 -9.40 4.28
CA ILE A 48 5.26 -8.47 4.94
C ILE A 48 4.09 -8.12 4.01
N LEU A 49 4.38 -7.99 2.71
CA LEU A 49 3.37 -7.81 1.68
C LEU A 49 2.42 -9.00 1.61
N ALA A 50 2.95 -10.22 1.71
CA ALA A 50 2.15 -11.45 1.68
C ALA A 50 1.13 -11.53 2.83
N ASP A 51 1.50 -11.09 4.05
CA ASP A 51 0.57 -11.06 5.20
C ASP A 51 -0.51 -9.99 5.04
N PHE A 52 -0.16 -8.82 4.47
CA PHE A 52 -1.12 -7.74 4.27
C PHE A 52 -2.12 -8.06 3.15
N GLU A 53 -1.64 -8.55 1.99
CA GLU A 53 -2.54 -8.94 0.90
C GLU A 53 -3.42 -10.14 1.26
N SER A 54 -2.95 -11.05 2.12
CA SER A 54 -3.80 -12.15 2.63
C SER A 54 -4.94 -11.67 3.53
N ARG A 55 -4.81 -10.50 4.18
CA ARG A 55 -5.86 -9.93 5.05
C ARG A 55 -6.88 -9.11 4.28
N ASP A 56 -6.50 -8.49 3.17
CA ASP A 56 -7.40 -7.76 2.26
C ASP A 56 -8.27 -8.69 1.39
N VAL A 57 -8.01 -10.01 1.39
CA VAL A 57 -8.75 -11.03 0.61
C VAL A 57 -9.83 -11.75 1.44
N ARG A 58 -10.30 -11.16 2.55
CA ARG A 58 -11.39 -11.73 3.35
C ARG A 58 -12.61 -10.82 3.46
#